data_AF-A0A2I0QPC3-F1
#
_entry.id   AF-A0A2I0QPC3-F1
#
_cell.length_a   1.000
_cell.length_b   1.000
_cell.length_c   1.000
_cell.angle_alpha   90.00
_cell.angle_beta   90.00
_cell.angle_gamma   90.00
#
_symmetry.space_group_name_H-M   'P 1'
#
loop_
_entity.id
_entity.type
_entity.pdbx_description
1 polymer ?
#
loop_
_entity_poly.entity_id
_entity_poly.type
_entity_poly.pdbx_seq_one_letter_code
_entity_poly.pdbx_strand_id
1 'polypeptide(L)'
;MDTKQLIGKFIKSGLMVDREIIEEIVKREDDEIYKGLFEIVQKDDYWKRDGPGDSWCPYHVFFILGLKGDEKSFEILKYMISQRTEELDDWITEHLSAILYSFGLGYYDNIKSIALDKSSDMYVRIAAIETLCAKAILNPDVKERTVELCKQFLREEEDKLLISLALPDIAEIRNKELFELVKESHERCDTGPFRICDMDDLKDLYEGTGTHKEYIRCTSNLWDHFSDKNLNYYFERYYGGRKTEKYPDVVSDEKNKKREKTGRNDPCPCGSGKKYKKCCGNPAKLK
;
A
#
# COMPACT_ATOMS: atom_id res chain seq x y z
N MET A 1 13.98 -11.51 -26.53
CA MET A 1 13.61 -10.10 -26.74
C MET A 1 14.66 -9.26 -26.04
N ASP A 2 15.20 -8.23 -26.68
CA ASP A 2 16.15 -7.34 -26.00
C ASP A 2 15.43 -6.42 -24.99
N THR A 3 16.18 -5.80 -24.07
CA THR A 3 15.62 -4.96 -23.00
C THR A 3 14.82 -3.78 -23.54
N LYS A 4 15.26 -3.16 -24.65
CA LYS A 4 14.57 -2.02 -25.26
C LYS A 4 13.22 -2.44 -25.85
N GLN A 5 13.17 -3.59 -26.51
CA GLN A 5 11.92 -4.18 -27.00
C GLN A 5 10.98 -4.55 -25.85
N LEU A 6 11.51 -5.09 -24.74
CA LEU A 6 10.74 -5.43 -23.56
C LEU A 6 10.09 -4.19 -22.92
N ILE A 7 10.87 -3.14 -22.67
CA ILE A 7 10.36 -1.85 -22.16
C ILE A 7 9.34 -1.25 -23.13
N GLY A 8 9.59 -1.33 -24.44
CA GLY A 8 8.62 -0.87 -25.44
C GLY A 8 7.28 -1.62 -25.38
N LYS A 9 7.30 -2.94 -25.18
CA LYS A 9 6.07 -3.73 -24.97
C LYS A 9 5.37 -3.34 -23.67
N PHE A 10 6.12 -3.23 -22.57
CA PHE A 10 5.60 -2.80 -21.28
C PHE A 10 4.86 -1.46 -21.36
N ILE A 11 5.47 -0.45 -21.99
CA ILE A 11 4.87 0.88 -22.20
C ILE A 11 3.60 0.77 -23.06
N LYS A 12 3.63 -0.05 -24.12
CA LYS A 12 2.48 -0.22 -25.01
C LYS A 12 1.29 -0.83 -24.29
N SER A 13 1.51 -1.75 -23.35
CA SER A 13 0.43 -2.40 -22.60
C SER A 13 -0.33 -1.43 -21.68
N GLY A 14 0.34 -0.42 -21.09
CA GLY A 14 -0.28 0.46 -20.10
C GLY A 14 -0.90 -0.33 -18.94
N LEU A 15 -2.14 0.00 -18.53
CA LEU A 15 -2.85 -0.69 -17.45
C LEU A 15 -2.92 -2.21 -17.62
N MET A 16 -3.34 -2.68 -18.81
CA MET A 16 -3.59 -4.10 -19.06
C MET A 16 -2.29 -4.83 -19.44
N VAL A 17 -1.27 -4.71 -18.60
CA VAL A 17 0.03 -5.36 -18.81
C VAL A 17 -0.03 -6.85 -18.52
N ASP A 18 0.50 -7.65 -19.46
CA ASP A 18 0.60 -9.09 -19.30
C ASP A 18 1.62 -9.43 -18.21
N ARG A 19 1.24 -10.35 -17.32
CA ARG A 19 2.11 -10.84 -16.24
C ARG A 19 3.47 -11.34 -16.74
N GLU A 20 3.51 -11.98 -17.91
CA GLU A 20 4.75 -12.50 -18.52
C GLU A 20 5.76 -11.39 -18.83
N ILE A 21 5.29 -10.20 -19.23
CA ILE A 21 6.15 -9.02 -19.46
C ILE A 21 6.78 -8.59 -18.13
N ILE A 22 5.98 -8.54 -17.06
CA ILE A 22 6.44 -8.16 -15.72
C ILE A 22 7.44 -9.17 -15.18
N GLU A 23 7.15 -10.46 -15.30
CA GLU A 23 8.06 -11.53 -14.87
C GLU A 23 9.40 -11.48 -15.61
N GLU A 24 9.38 -11.18 -16.91
CA GLU A 24 10.62 -10.98 -17.68
C GLU A 24 11.37 -9.73 -17.20
N ILE A 25 10.70 -8.60 -16.95
CA ILE A 25 11.33 -7.38 -16.41
C ILE A 25 11.99 -7.64 -15.05
N VAL A 26 11.28 -8.32 -14.14
CA VAL A 26 11.78 -8.60 -12.78
C VAL A 26 13.07 -9.44 -12.83
N LYS A 27 13.16 -10.40 -13.77
CA LYS A 27 14.33 -11.26 -13.97
C LYS A 27 15.54 -10.55 -14.60
N ARG A 28 15.36 -9.36 -15.20
CA ARG A 28 16.44 -8.63 -15.86
C ARG A 28 17.30 -7.90 -14.84
N GLU A 29 18.61 -8.01 -15.01
CA GLU A 29 19.63 -7.40 -14.14
C GLU A 29 20.57 -6.43 -14.88
N ASP A 30 20.40 -6.27 -16.19
CA ASP A 30 21.21 -5.35 -17.00
C ASP A 30 20.90 -3.87 -16.72
N ASP A 31 21.90 -2.99 -16.86
CA ASP A 31 21.74 -1.55 -16.58
C ASP A 31 20.66 -0.88 -17.44
N GLU A 32 20.43 -1.39 -18.64
CA GLU A 32 19.40 -0.86 -19.54
C GLU A 32 17.99 -1.10 -18.99
N ILE A 33 17.73 -2.14 -18.18
CA ILE A 33 16.39 -2.31 -17.59
C ILE A 33 16.14 -1.23 -16.54
N TYR A 34 17.11 -0.94 -15.68
CA TYR A 34 16.97 0.09 -14.65
C TYR A 34 16.88 1.48 -15.25
N LYS A 35 17.65 1.75 -16.31
CA LYS A 35 17.55 3.00 -17.06
C LYS A 35 16.17 3.19 -17.68
N GLY A 36 15.60 2.12 -18.26
CA GLY A 36 14.24 2.15 -18.80
C GLY A 36 13.18 2.39 -17.73
N LEU A 37 13.26 1.68 -16.59
CA LEU A 37 12.34 1.87 -15.47
C LEU A 37 12.45 3.30 -14.88
N PHE A 38 13.68 3.80 -14.73
CA PHE A 38 13.92 5.16 -14.24
C PHE A 38 13.38 6.22 -15.19
N GLU A 39 13.58 6.06 -16.51
CA GLU A 39 13.05 6.98 -17.51
C GLU A 39 11.52 7.09 -17.46
N ILE A 40 10.84 5.95 -17.22
CA ILE A 40 9.37 5.91 -17.08
C ILE A 40 8.90 6.74 -15.88
N VAL A 41 9.55 6.63 -14.72
CA VAL A 41 9.12 7.36 -13.52
C VAL A 41 9.62 8.81 -13.49
N GLN A 42 10.70 9.10 -14.21
CA GLN A 42 11.31 10.42 -14.27
C GLN A 42 10.55 11.38 -15.21
N LYS A 43 10.03 10.93 -16.35
CA LYS A 43 9.44 11.84 -17.34
C LYS A 43 7.95 12.06 -17.11
N ASP A 44 7.54 13.33 -17.05
CA ASP A 44 6.14 13.74 -16.80
C ASP A 44 5.13 13.11 -17.79
N ASP A 45 5.53 12.86 -19.02
CA ASP A 45 4.62 12.32 -20.04
C ASP A 45 4.09 10.93 -19.68
N TYR A 46 4.84 10.11 -18.95
CA TYR A 46 4.37 8.78 -18.51
C TYR A 46 3.34 8.84 -17.38
N TRP A 47 3.20 9.98 -16.71
CA TRP A 47 2.21 10.21 -15.65
C TRP A 47 0.89 10.76 -16.20
N LYS A 48 0.85 11.12 -17.49
CA LYS A 48 -0.35 11.67 -18.14
C LYS A 48 -1.19 10.56 -18.76
N ARG A 49 -2.51 10.71 -18.65
CA ARG A 49 -3.50 9.75 -19.18
C ARG A 49 -3.41 9.60 -20.71
N ASP A 50 -3.17 10.69 -21.42
CA ASP A 50 -2.97 10.71 -22.87
C ASP A 50 -1.52 10.41 -23.28
N GLY A 51 -0.63 10.20 -22.30
CA GLY A 51 0.77 9.88 -22.51
C GLY A 51 1.05 8.40 -22.77
N PRO A 52 2.34 8.05 -23.02
CA PRO A 52 2.76 6.66 -23.18
C PRO A 52 2.41 5.85 -21.93
N GLY A 53 1.85 4.65 -22.10
CA GLY A 53 1.43 3.86 -20.94
C GLY A 53 0.12 4.30 -20.27
N ASP A 54 -0.53 5.38 -20.72
CA ASP A 54 -1.83 5.87 -20.20
C ASP A 54 -1.78 6.10 -18.68
N SER A 55 -0.77 6.81 -18.20
CA SER A 55 -0.44 7.04 -16.78
C SER A 55 -0.11 5.81 -15.91
N TRP A 56 -0.32 4.58 -16.40
CA TRP A 56 -0.21 3.37 -15.58
C TRP A 56 1.20 2.83 -15.40
N CYS A 57 2.09 3.11 -16.36
CA CYS A 57 3.44 2.56 -16.32
C CYS A 57 4.21 2.93 -15.04
N PRO A 58 4.23 4.19 -14.56
CA PRO A 58 4.88 4.53 -13.30
C PRO A 58 4.34 3.75 -12.09
N TYR A 59 3.02 3.57 -11.98
CA TYR A 59 2.43 2.75 -10.92
C TYR A 59 2.85 1.28 -11.04
N HIS A 60 2.89 0.70 -12.25
CA HIS A 60 3.43 -0.64 -12.42
C HIS A 60 4.93 -0.72 -12.05
N VAL A 61 5.73 0.30 -12.38
CA VAL A 61 7.13 0.37 -11.97
C VAL A 61 7.24 0.34 -10.44
N PHE A 62 6.40 1.07 -9.72
CA PHE A 62 6.38 1.07 -8.25
C PHE A 62 6.37 -0.34 -7.63
N PHE A 63 5.53 -1.24 -8.15
CA PHE A 63 5.48 -2.65 -7.71
C PHE A 63 6.64 -3.48 -8.26
N ILE A 64 7.07 -3.26 -9.51
CA ILE A 64 8.23 -3.94 -10.10
C ILE A 64 9.47 -3.73 -9.23
N LEU A 65 9.71 -2.51 -8.72
CA LEU A 65 10.87 -2.21 -7.89
C LEU A 65 10.87 -3.06 -6.60
N GLY A 66 9.71 -3.18 -5.95
CA GLY A 66 9.56 -4.05 -4.78
C GLY A 66 9.74 -5.53 -5.09
N LEU A 67 9.26 -6.00 -6.26
CA LEU A 67 9.44 -7.38 -6.72
C LEU A 67 10.90 -7.71 -7.05
N LYS A 68 11.66 -6.73 -7.54
CA LYS A 68 13.09 -6.87 -7.81
C LYS A 68 13.92 -6.87 -6.53
N GLY A 69 13.63 -5.97 -5.59
CA GLY A 69 14.20 -6.00 -4.23
C GLY A 69 15.72 -5.73 -4.14
N ASP A 70 16.33 -5.25 -5.22
CA ASP A 70 17.76 -4.94 -5.31
C ASP A 70 18.07 -3.44 -5.10
N GLU A 71 19.37 -3.11 -4.99
CA GLU A 71 19.83 -1.76 -4.59
C GLU A 71 19.41 -0.70 -5.61
N LYS A 72 19.57 -1.00 -6.91
CA LYS A 72 19.17 -0.09 -7.99
C LYS A 72 17.65 0.16 -7.96
N SER A 73 16.87 -0.87 -7.67
CA SER A 73 15.42 -0.75 -7.52
C SER A 73 15.05 0.14 -6.33
N PHE A 74 15.77 0.02 -5.21
CA PHE A 74 15.58 0.88 -4.05
C PHE A 74 15.93 2.35 -4.32
N GLU A 75 16.99 2.62 -5.08
CA GLU A 75 17.36 3.98 -5.47
C GLU A 75 16.29 4.65 -6.36
N ILE A 76 15.71 3.90 -7.30
CA ILE A 76 14.59 4.41 -8.12
C ILE A 76 13.35 4.63 -7.23
N LEU A 77 13.07 3.73 -6.28
CA LEU A 77 11.96 3.89 -5.35
C LEU A 77 12.09 5.17 -4.52
N LYS A 78 13.29 5.45 -3.98
CA LYS A 78 13.59 6.70 -3.26
C LYS A 78 13.35 7.94 -4.11
N TYR A 79 13.68 7.88 -5.40
CA TYR A 79 13.36 8.97 -6.32
C TYR A 79 11.85 9.18 -6.41
N MET A 80 11.07 8.11 -6.61
CA MET A 80 9.61 8.21 -6.73
C MET A 80 8.98 8.81 -5.48
N ILE A 81 9.31 8.30 -4.30
CA ILE A 81 8.72 8.77 -3.03
C ILE A 81 9.24 10.12 -2.54
N SER A 82 10.19 10.74 -3.25
CA SER A 82 10.70 12.09 -2.94
C SER A 82 10.35 13.13 -4.00
N GLN A 83 10.21 12.73 -5.27
CA GLN A 83 9.99 13.65 -6.40
C GLN A 83 8.60 13.50 -7.03
N ARG A 84 7.87 12.43 -6.72
CA ARG A 84 6.58 12.08 -7.34
C ARG A 84 5.48 11.79 -6.32
N THR A 85 5.56 12.41 -5.15
CA THR A 85 4.60 12.16 -4.05
C THR A 85 3.21 12.63 -4.42
N GLU A 86 3.08 13.77 -5.11
CA GLU A 86 1.79 14.30 -5.56
C GLU A 86 1.12 13.37 -6.58
N GLU A 87 1.88 12.75 -7.49
CA GLU A 87 1.33 11.81 -8.46
C GLU A 87 1.05 10.44 -7.85
N LEU A 88 1.83 10.02 -6.85
CA LEU A 88 1.59 8.75 -6.16
C LEU A 88 0.38 8.83 -5.22
N ASP A 89 0.17 9.92 -4.50
CA ASP A 89 -1.01 10.19 -3.66
C ASP A 89 -1.48 8.95 -2.85
N ASP A 90 -2.71 8.48 -3.04
CA ASP A 90 -3.29 7.30 -2.38
C ASP A 90 -2.41 6.04 -2.48
N TRP A 91 -1.63 5.86 -3.56
CA TRP A 91 -0.73 4.70 -3.73
C TRP A 91 0.35 4.64 -2.65
N ILE A 92 0.75 5.79 -2.09
CA ILE A 92 1.68 5.84 -0.95
C ILE A 92 1.02 5.16 0.25
N THR A 93 -0.19 5.60 0.60
CA THR A 93 -0.91 5.11 1.77
C THR A 93 -1.37 3.66 1.63
N GLU A 94 -1.73 3.23 0.42
CA GLU A 94 -2.26 1.89 0.18
C GLU A 94 -1.17 0.81 0.00
N HIS A 95 0.01 1.18 -0.51
CA HIS A 95 0.95 0.18 -1.05
C HIS A 95 2.42 0.37 -0.66
N LEU A 96 2.86 1.59 -0.28
CA LEU A 96 4.28 1.82 -0.04
C LEU A 96 4.83 0.96 1.09
N SER A 97 4.08 0.72 2.16
CA SER A 97 4.56 -0.10 3.28
C SER A 97 4.78 -1.56 2.89
N ALA A 98 3.98 -2.12 1.97
CA ALA A 98 4.21 -3.46 1.40
C ALA A 98 5.43 -3.49 0.47
N ILE A 99 5.63 -2.44 -0.33
CA ILE A 99 6.78 -2.32 -1.23
C ILE A 99 8.07 -2.18 -0.43
N LEU A 100 8.12 -1.30 0.58
CA LEU A 100 9.29 -1.18 1.47
C LEU A 100 9.52 -2.48 2.25
N TYR A 101 8.46 -3.19 2.65
CA TYR A 101 8.58 -4.45 3.36
C TYR A 101 9.22 -5.56 2.49
N SER A 102 8.97 -5.57 1.18
CA SER A 102 9.55 -6.57 0.26
C SER A 102 11.06 -6.46 0.14
N PHE A 103 11.64 -5.27 0.37
CA PHE A 103 13.07 -5.13 0.58
C PHE A 103 13.46 -5.77 1.91
N GLY A 104 14.41 -6.72 1.86
CA GLY A 104 14.82 -7.53 3.01
C GLY A 104 15.38 -6.71 4.18
N LEU A 105 15.69 -7.38 5.30
CA LEU A 105 16.21 -6.74 6.52
C LEU A 105 17.51 -5.92 6.30
N GLY A 106 18.27 -6.20 5.23
CA GLY A 106 19.44 -5.40 4.85
C GLY A 106 19.15 -3.93 4.55
N TYR A 107 17.90 -3.59 4.21
CA TYR A 107 17.45 -2.20 3.95
C TYR A 107 16.88 -1.50 5.17
N TYR A 108 16.96 -2.11 6.37
CA TYR A 108 16.37 -1.53 7.58
C TYR A 108 16.84 -0.09 7.79
N ASP A 109 18.15 0.16 7.72
CA ASP A 109 18.69 1.49 8.03
C ASP A 109 18.33 2.53 6.95
N ASN A 110 18.20 2.09 5.70
CA ASN A 110 17.64 2.92 4.64
C ASN A 110 16.18 3.30 4.94
N ILE A 111 15.33 2.33 5.29
CA ILE A 111 13.92 2.59 5.62
C ILE A 111 13.79 3.45 6.89
N LYS A 112 14.65 3.22 7.89
CA LYS A 112 14.76 4.09 9.07
C LYS A 112 15.07 5.53 8.70
N SER A 113 15.98 5.76 7.75
CA SER A 113 16.28 7.13 7.30
C SER A 113 15.07 7.82 6.68
N ILE A 114 14.22 7.09 5.95
CA ILE A 114 12.95 7.61 5.40
C ILE A 114 11.98 7.97 6.54
N ALA A 115 11.78 7.09 7.51
CA ALA A 115 10.88 7.34 8.65
C ALA A 115 11.24 8.61 9.45
N LEU A 116 12.54 8.89 9.61
CA LEU A 116 13.05 10.01 10.40
C LEU A 116 13.31 11.28 9.60
N ASP A 117 13.19 11.25 8.27
CA ASP A 117 13.40 12.42 7.43
C ASP A 117 12.21 13.39 7.51
N LYS A 118 12.34 14.44 8.32
CA LYS A 118 11.32 15.48 8.49
C LYS A 118 11.04 16.30 7.22
N SER A 119 11.84 16.17 6.16
CA SER A 119 11.57 16.82 4.86
C SER A 119 10.71 15.97 3.92
N SER A 120 10.55 14.68 4.22
CA SER A 120 9.73 13.76 3.44
C SER A 120 8.23 13.96 3.75
N ASP A 121 7.39 13.61 2.78
CA ASP A 121 5.93 13.57 2.93
C ASP A 121 5.52 12.69 4.13
N MET A 122 4.50 13.13 4.88
CA MET A 122 4.13 12.46 6.11
C MET A 122 3.66 11.01 5.90
N TYR A 123 2.98 10.72 4.79
CA TYR A 123 2.48 9.37 4.49
C TYR A 123 3.62 8.45 4.05
N VAL A 124 4.66 8.99 3.40
CA VAL A 124 5.89 8.25 3.12
C VAL A 124 6.59 7.85 4.42
N ARG A 125 6.68 8.79 5.38
CA ARG A 125 7.27 8.53 6.70
C ARG A 125 6.46 7.50 7.49
N ILE A 126 5.13 7.60 7.48
CA ILE A 126 4.23 6.63 8.11
C ILE A 126 4.45 5.25 7.51
N ALA A 127 4.40 5.10 6.18
CA ALA A 127 4.63 3.82 5.52
C ALA A 127 5.98 3.18 5.91
N ALA A 128 7.04 3.99 6.07
CA ALA A 128 8.32 3.50 6.55
C ALA A 128 8.28 3.02 8.02
N ILE A 129 7.56 3.73 8.91
CA ILE A 129 7.36 3.31 10.31
C ILE A 129 6.57 1.99 10.36
N GLU A 130 5.47 1.88 9.62
CA GLU A 130 4.64 0.67 9.50
C GLU A 130 5.51 -0.53 9.09
N THR A 131 6.32 -0.36 8.04
CA THR A 131 7.24 -1.40 7.56
C THR A 131 8.23 -1.84 8.64
N LEU A 132 8.82 -0.91 9.39
CA LEU A 132 9.79 -1.23 10.45
C LEU A 132 9.11 -1.95 11.63
N CYS A 133 7.88 -1.54 11.99
CA CYS A 133 7.07 -2.21 13.00
C CYS A 133 6.71 -3.64 12.56
N ALA A 134 6.23 -3.82 11.33
CA ALA A 134 5.95 -5.14 10.76
C ALA A 134 7.19 -6.05 10.75
N LYS A 135 8.36 -5.50 10.36
CA LYS A 135 9.63 -6.23 10.41
C LYS A 135 9.99 -6.66 11.83
N ALA A 136 9.78 -5.81 12.84
CA ALA A 136 10.02 -6.15 14.25
C ALA A 136 9.05 -7.19 14.82
N ILE A 137 7.78 -7.15 14.40
CA ILE A 137 6.76 -8.13 14.80
C ILE A 137 7.11 -9.52 14.26
N LEU A 138 7.54 -9.57 12.99
CA LEU A 138 7.81 -10.82 12.29
C LEU A 138 9.25 -11.33 12.45
N ASN A 139 10.19 -10.50 12.92
CA ASN A 139 11.60 -10.84 13.05
C ASN A 139 12.15 -10.35 14.41
N PRO A 140 12.35 -11.26 15.39
CA PRO A 140 12.84 -10.90 16.73
C PRO A 140 14.17 -10.15 16.74
N ASP A 141 15.06 -10.41 15.77
CA ASP A 141 16.42 -9.84 15.71
C ASP A 141 16.43 -8.32 15.56
N VAL A 142 15.39 -7.74 14.96
CA VAL A 142 15.27 -6.28 14.80
C VAL A 142 14.27 -5.66 15.77
N LYS A 143 13.66 -6.45 16.67
CA LYS A 143 12.62 -5.96 17.56
C LYS A 143 13.11 -4.84 18.47
N GLU A 144 14.23 -5.05 19.17
CA GLU A 144 14.73 -4.09 20.16
C GLU A 144 15.16 -2.77 19.50
N ARG A 145 15.88 -2.84 18.37
CA ARG A 145 16.25 -1.63 17.62
C ARG A 145 15.03 -0.86 17.11
N THR A 146 13.95 -1.54 16.71
CA THR A 146 12.70 -0.89 16.31
C THR A 146 11.96 -0.30 17.50
N VAL A 147 11.97 -0.96 18.66
CA VAL A 147 11.42 -0.38 19.90
C VAL A 147 12.11 0.95 20.22
N GLU A 148 13.44 0.99 20.18
CA GLU A 148 14.18 2.23 20.44
C GLU A 148 13.94 3.30 19.37
N LEU A 149 13.81 2.92 18.11
CA LEU A 149 13.38 3.83 17.04
C LEU A 149 12.00 4.43 17.34
N CYS A 150 11.01 3.61 17.69
CA CYS A 150 9.66 4.08 17.96
C CYS A 150 9.62 4.99 19.19
N LYS A 151 10.39 4.65 20.24
CA LYS A 151 10.59 5.51 21.41
C LYS A 151 11.19 6.87 21.02
N GLN A 152 12.21 6.88 20.16
CA GLN A 152 12.81 8.11 19.64
C GLN A 152 11.75 8.94 18.88
N PHE A 153 11.08 8.32 17.91
CA PHE A 153 10.06 8.94 17.09
C PHE A 153 8.95 9.59 17.93
N LEU A 154 8.36 8.85 18.89
CA LEU A 154 7.29 9.37 19.75
C LEU A 154 7.75 10.53 20.66
N ARG A 155 9.04 10.62 21.00
CA ARG A 155 9.58 11.72 21.82
C ARG A 155 9.91 12.97 21.01
N GLU A 156 10.41 12.80 19.79
CA GLU A 156 10.99 13.88 18.96
C GLU A 156 10.06 14.42 17.87
N GLU A 157 9.01 13.68 17.52
CA GLU A 157 8.01 14.15 16.57
C GLU A 157 7.05 15.15 17.22
N GLU A 158 6.70 16.19 16.47
CA GLU A 158 5.79 17.26 16.88
C GLU A 158 4.47 17.21 16.09
N ASP A 159 4.47 16.59 14.91
CA ASP A 159 3.27 16.40 14.11
C ASP A 159 2.33 15.38 14.77
N LYS A 160 1.25 15.89 15.39
CA LYS A 160 0.24 15.10 16.07
C LYS A 160 -0.51 14.13 15.16
N LEU A 161 -0.75 14.51 13.91
CA LEU A 161 -1.45 13.67 12.94
C LEU A 161 -0.57 12.47 12.58
N LEU A 162 0.70 12.73 12.29
CA LEU A 162 1.70 11.69 11.99
C LEU A 162 1.88 10.73 13.17
N ILE A 163 2.03 11.26 14.39
CA ILE A 163 2.11 10.43 15.60
C ILE A 163 0.89 9.54 15.72
N SER A 164 -0.32 10.13 15.62
CA SER A 164 -1.58 9.42 15.80
C SER A 164 -1.78 8.29 14.78
N LEU A 165 -1.37 8.51 13.53
CA LEU A 165 -1.41 7.51 12.46
C LEU A 165 -0.42 6.36 12.69
N ALA A 166 0.71 6.60 13.36
CA ALA A 166 1.71 5.57 13.64
C ALA A 166 1.43 4.74 14.90
N LEU A 167 0.56 5.20 15.81
CA LEU A 167 0.30 4.52 17.09
C LEU A 167 -0.18 3.06 16.94
N PRO A 168 -1.09 2.71 16.01
CA PRO A 168 -1.56 1.33 15.86
C PRO A 168 -0.40 0.34 15.61
N ASP A 169 0.46 0.63 14.62
CA ASP A 169 1.60 -0.23 14.27
C ASP A 169 2.63 -0.33 15.40
N ILE A 170 2.87 0.78 16.11
CA ILE A 170 3.78 0.82 17.25
C ILE A 170 3.23 -0.02 18.41
N ALA A 171 1.93 0.07 18.70
CA ALA A 171 1.27 -0.70 19.75
C ALA A 171 1.37 -2.21 19.48
N GLU A 172 1.24 -2.63 18.21
CA GLU A 172 1.30 -4.03 17.79
C GLU A 172 2.71 -4.66 17.94
N ILE A 173 3.76 -3.90 18.28
CA ILE A 173 5.07 -4.46 18.66
C ILE A 173 5.00 -5.19 20.02
N ARG A 174 4.03 -4.82 20.87
CA ARG A 174 3.77 -5.46 22.17
C ARG A 174 4.96 -5.38 23.14
N ASN A 175 5.66 -4.24 23.14
CA ASN A 175 6.68 -3.93 24.13
C ASN A 175 6.07 -3.06 25.25
N LYS A 176 6.24 -3.48 26.50
CA LYS A 176 5.59 -2.84 27.67
C LYS A 176 5.98 -1.37 27.83
N GLU A 177 7.27 -1.06 27.79
CA GLU A 177 7.75 0.32 27.98
C GLU A 177 7.35 1.22 26.83
N LEU A 178 7.41 0.70 25.60
CA LEU A 178 6.96 1.42 24.42
C LEU A 178 5.45 1.70 24.49
N PHE A 179 4.66 0.76 25.01
CA PHE A 179 3.21 0.93 25.13
C PHE A 179 2.82 1.99 26.18
N GLU A 180 3.61 2.18 27.23
CA GLU A 180 3.43 3.34 28.13
C GLU A 180 3.57 4.66 27.35
N LEU A 181 4.59 4.75 26.48
CA LEU A 181 4.80 5.93 25.64
C LEU A 181 3.72 6.10 24.55
N VAL A 182 3.15 5.00 24.05
CA VAL A 182 1.98 5.03 23.15
C VAL A 182 0.78 5.68 23.84
N LYS A 183 0.50 5.30 25.10
CA LYS A 183 -0.60 5.91 25.89
C LYS A 183 -0.38 7.40 26.11
N GLU A 184 0.81 7.79 26.56
CA GLU A 184 1.17 9.20 26.75
C GLU A 184 1.05 10.00 25.43
N SER A 185 1.48 9.39 24.32
CA SER A 185 1.40 10.01 22.99
C SER A 185 -0.04 10.15 22.50
N HIS A 186 -0.89 9.15 22.72
CA HIS A 186 -2.31 9.20 22.41
C HIS A 186 -3.01 10.35 23.12
N GLU A 187 -2.81 10.47 24.44
CA GLU A 187 -3.40 11.56 25.24
C GLU A 187 -2.93 12.94 24.77
N ARG A 188 -1.63 13.08 24.46
CA ARG A 188 -1.05 14.34 23.96
C ARG A 188 -1.54 14.72 22.56
N CYS A 189 -1.85 13.73 21.73
CA CYS A 189 -2.27 13.91 20.35
C CYS A 189 -3.79 13.94 20.17
N ASP A 190 -4.60 13.78 21.24
CA ASP A 190 -6.06 13.79 21.15
C ASP A 190 -6.56 15.03 20.39
N THR A 191 -7.05 14.81 19.18
CA THR A 191 -7.52 15.83 18.25
C THR A 191 -9.00 16.17 18.45
N GLY A 192 -9.63 15.67 19.53
CA GLY A 192 -11.05 15.87 19.80
C GLY A 192 -11.92 15.04 18.85
N PRO A 193 -12.87 15.62 18.09
CA PRO A 193 -13.85 14.86 17.30
C PRO A 193 -13.27 14.09 16.10
N PHE A 194 -12.00 14.31 15.74
CA PHE A 194 -11.30 13.65 14.63
C PHE A 194 -10.27 12.64 15.13
N ARG A 195 -10.57 11.97 16.24
CA ARG A 195 -9.70 10.94 16.81
C ARG A 195 -9.46 9.83 15.78
N ILE A 196 -8.19 9.60 15.45
CA ILE A 196 -7.78 8.63 14.42
C ILE A 196 -7.91 7.19 14.93
N CYS A 197 -7.52 6.95 16.18
CA CYS A 197 -7.58 5.65 16.83
C CYS A 197 -8.03 5.80 18.29
N ASP A 198 -8.85 4.88 18.77
CA ASP A 198 -9.27 4.84 20.18
C ASP A 198 -8.25 4.06 21.03
N MET A 199 -8.12 4.43 22.31
CA MET A 199 -7.22 3.70 23.21
C MET A 199 -7.60 2.23 23.37
N ASP A 200 -8.86 1.87 23.25
CA ASP A 200 -9.27 0.47 23.36
C ASP A 200 -8.77 -0.34 22.16
N ASP A 201 -8.75 0.23 20.95
CA ASP A 201 -8.14 -0.41 19.78
C ASP A 201 -6.63 -0.59 19.96
N LEU A 202 -5.93 0.43 20.49
CA LEU A 202 -4.49 0.34 20.77
C LEU A 202 -4.17 -0.73 21.83
N LYS A 203 -5.02 -0.89 22.85
CA LYS A 203 -4.90 -1.98 23.83
C LYS A 203 -5.13 -3.34 23.17
N ASP A 204 -6.13 -3.47 22.32
CA ASP A 204 -6.41 -4.73 21.63
C ASP A 204 -5.25 -5.18 20.73
N LEU A 205 -4.57 -4.23 20.09
CA LEU A 205 -3.33 -4.48 19.33
C LEU A 205 -2.17 -4.90 20.25
N TYR A 206 -1.96 -4.17 21.36
CA TYR A 206 -0.91 -4.50 22.34
C TYR A 206 -1.12 -5.86 23.02
N GLU A 207 -2.37 -6.20 23.35
CA GLU A 207 -2.76 -7.46 23.97
C GLU A 207 -2.90 -8.60 22.94
N GLY A 208 -2.89 -8.27 21.64
CA GLY A 208 -3.07 -9.22 20.55
C GLY A 208 -4.44 -9.91 20.58
N THR A 209 -5.44 -9.24 21.14
CA THR A 209 -6.84 -9.67 21.21
C THR A 209 -7.64 -9.18 20.00
N GLY A 210 -7.14 -8.18 19.29
CA GLY A 210 -7.72 -7.66 18.05
C GLY A 210 -7.84 -8.72 16.94
N THR A 211 -8.92 -8.63 16.17
CA THR A 211 -9.14 -9.52 14.99
C THR A 211 -8.40 -9.04 13.74
N HIS A 212 -8.08 -7.75 13.69
CA HIS A 212 -7.26 -7.13 12.64
C HIS A 212 -5.84 -6.91 13.16
N LYS A 213 -4.86 -7.10 12.29
CA LYS A 213 -3.44 -6.96 12.57
C LYS A 213 -2.86 -5.97 11.56
N GLU A 214 -2.26 -4.90 12.05
CA GLU A 214 -1.78 -3.80 11.21
C GLU A 214 -0.69 -4.30 10.25
N TYR A 215 0.24 -5.12 10.73
CA TYR A 215 1.36 -5.62 9.92
C TYR A 215 0.94 -6.43 8.68
N ILE A 216 -0.31 -6.94 8.62
CA ILE A 216 -0.77 -7.75 7.48
C ILE A 216 -0.68 -6.95 6.18
N ARG A 217 -0.98 -5.64 6.20
CA ARG A 217 -0.90 -4.79 5.00
C ARG A 217 0.51 -4.79 4.39
N CYS A 218 1.54 -4.76 5.22
CA CYS A 218 2.95 -4.82 4.80
C CYS A 218 3.33 -6.16 4.15
N THR A 219 2.62 -7.24 4.46
CA THR A 219 2.92 -8.59 3.94
C THR A 219 2.12 -8.96 2.69
N SER A 220 1.40 -7.99 2.11
CA SER A 220 0.60 -8.20 0.90
C SER A 220 1.46 -8.66 -0.27
N ASN A 221 0.91 -9.56 -1.10
CA ASN A 221 1.62 -10.07 -2.27
C ASN A 221 1.64 -9.01 -3.39
N LEU A 222 2.81 -8.47 -3.71
CA LEU A 222 2.95 -7.46 -4.76
C LEU A 222 2.50 -7.96 -6.15
N TRP A 223 2.50 -9.27 -6.39
CA TRP A 223 1.97 -9.84 -7.64
C TRP A 223 0.46 -9.66 -7.79
N ASP A 224 -0.27 -9.39 -6.71
CA ASP A 224 -1.72 -9.20 -6.77
C ASP A 224 -2.07 -7.95 -7.59
N HIS A 225 -1.21 -6.92 -7.61
CA HIS A 225 -1.34 -5.76 -8.50
C HIS A 225 -1.51 -6.15 -9.97
N PHE A 226 -0.73 -7.14 -10.40
CA PHE A 226 -0.73 -7.66 -11.77
C PHE A 226 -1.69 -8.84 -11.99
N SER A 227 -2.61 -9.08 -11.05
CA SER A 227 -3.65 -10.09 -11.24
C SER A 227 -4.74 -9.57 -12.18
N ASP A 228 -5.32 -10.46 -12.98
CA ASP A 228 -6.47 -10.12 -13.84
C ASP A 228 -7.59 -9.45 -13.05
N LYS A 229 -7.82 -9.88 -11.80
CA LYS A 229 -8.82 -9.30 -10.90
C LYS A 229 -8.54 -7.82 -10.64
N ASN A 230 -7.33 -7.46 -10.25
CA ASN A 230 -6.99 -6.08 -9.89
C ASN A 230 -6.85 -5.19 -11.12
N LEU A 231 -6.24 -5.68 -12.20
CA LEU A 231 -6.17 -4.93 -13.47
C LEU A 231 -7.57 -4.61 -14.01
N ASN A 232 -8.50 -5.58 -13.97
CA ASN A 232 -9.90 -5.34 -14.33
C ASN A 232 -10.60 -4.39 -13.35
N TYR A 233 -10.34 -4.48 -12.04
CA TYR A 233 -10.88 -3.53 -11.07
C TYR A 233 -10.45 -2.09 -11.39
N TYR A 234 -9.15 -1.87 -11.65
CA TYR A 234 -8.63 -0.57 -12.05
C TYR A 234 -9.22 -0.12 -13.39
N PHE A 235 -9.37 -1.04 -14.34
CA PHE A 235 -9.99 -0.72 -15.63
C PHE A 235 -11.44 -0.24 -15.46
N GLU A 236 -12.23 -0.94 -14.65
CA GLU A 236 -13.60 -0.55 -14.34
C GLU A 236 -13.65 0.80 -13.63
N ARG A 237 -12.78 1.04 -12.65
CA ARG A 237 -12.73 2.28 -11.87
C ARG A 237 -12.35 3.49 -12.71
N TYR A 238 -11.31 3.38 -13.54
CA TYR A 238 -10.70 4.54 -14.23
C TYR A 238 -11.17 4.72 -15.68
N TYR A 239 -11.67 3.66 -16.33
CA TYR A 239 -12.18 3.69 -17.71
C TYR A 239 -13.67 3.38 -17.80
N GLY A 240 -14.36 3.22 -16.65
CA GLY A 240 -15.80 2.96 -16.60
C GLY A 240 -16.20 1.59 -17.13
N GLY A 241 -15.24 0.68 -17.30
CA GLY A 241 -15.49 -0.68 -17.78
C GLY A 241 -16.03 -0.71 -19.21
N ARG A 242 -15.61 0.21 -20.08
CA ARG A 242 -15.97 0.18 -21.51
C ARG A 242 -14.71 0.02 -22.34
N LYS A 243 -14.80 -0.79 -23.40
CA LYS A 243 -13.73 -0.93 -24.39
C LYS A 243 -13.27 0.45 -24.86
N THR A 244 -11.95 0.65 -24.92
CA THR A 244 -11.34 1.85 -25.46
C THR A 244 -10.53 1.49 -26.71
N GLU A 245 -10.09 2.48 -27.49
CA GLU A 245 -9.17 2.23 -28.61
C GLU A 245 -7.88 1.54 -28.16
N LYS A 246 -7.41 1.87 -26.94
CA LYS A 246 -6.22 1.26 -26.33
C LYS A 246 -6.49 -0.16 -25.79
N TYR A 247 -7.71 -0.41 -25.33
CA TYR A 247 -8.12 -1.66 -24.69
C TYR A 247 -9.34 -2.26 -25.40
N PRO A 248 -9.20 -2.70 -26.66
CA PRO A 248 -10.33 -3.18 -27.46
C PRO A 248 -10.84 -4.55 -27.02
N ASP A 249 -9.99 -5.35 -26.37
CA ASP A 249 -10.27 -6.74 -26.01
C ASP A 249 -10.69 -6.92 -24.55
N VAL A 250 -10.70 -5.85 -23.74
CA VAL A 250 -11.16 -5.93 -22.36
C VAL A 250 -12.65 -6.22 -22.36
N VAL A 251 -12.99 -7.42 -21.87
CA VAL A 251 -14.37 -7.84 -21.67
C VAL A 251 -14.77 -7.31 -20.30
N SER A 252 -15.44 -6.16 -20.30
CA SER A 252 -16.12 -5.67 -19.10
C SER A 252 -17.06 -6.74 -18.60
N ASP A 253 -16.96 -7.09 -17.33
CA ASP A 253 -17.79 -8.15 -16.72
C ASP A 253 -19.21 -7.63 -16.42
N GLU A 254 -19.81 -6.90 -17.39
CA GLU A 254 -21.19 -6.43 -17.35
C GLU A 254 -22.16 -7.60 -17.15
N LYS A 255 -21.77 -8.83 -17.54
CA LYS A 255 -22.56 -10.05 -17.28
C LYS A 255 -22.52 -10.54 -15.83
N ASN A 256 -21.48 -10.22 -15.06
CA ASN A 256 -21.42 -10.51 -13.61
C ASN A 256 -21.94 -9.37 -12.72
N LYS A 257 -22.39 -8.24 -13.29
CA LYS A 257 -23.19 -7.23 -12.55
C LYS A 257 -24.58 -7.70 -12.12
N LYS A 258 -24.88 -9.00 -12.16
CA LYS A 258 -25.78 -9.55 -11.14
C LYS A 258 -25.00 -9.55 -9.83
N ARG A 259 -25.05 -8.42 -9.09
CA ARG A 259 -24.94 -8.53 -7.62
C ARG A 259 -25.84 -9.71 -7.26
N GLU A 260 -25.28 -10.80 -6.73
CA GLU A 260 -26.11 -11.88 -6.21
C GLU A 260 -27.09 -11.19 -5.27
N LYS A 261 -28.36 -11.12 -5.67
CA LYS A 261 -29.38 -10.49 -4.85
C LYS A 261 -29.41 -11.34 -3.59
N THR A 262 -28.87 -10.82 -2.49
CA THR A 262 -28.91 -11.50 -1.21
C THR A 262 -30.36 -11.93 -0.97
N GLY A 263 -30.59 -13.24 -0.99
CA GLY A 263 -31.91 -13.79 -0.83
C GLY A 263 -32.47 -13.33 0.50
N ARG A 264 -33.76 -13.00 0.57
CA ARG A 264 -34.41 -12.53 1.80
C ARG A 264 -34.14 -13.44 3.02
N ASN A 265 -33.83 -14.72 2.82
CA ASN A 265 -33.52 -15.67 3.88
C ASN A 265 -32.02 -15.93 4.12
N ASP A 266 -31.11 -15.40 3.30
CA ASP A 266 -29.68 -15.62 3.40
C ASP A 266 -29.06 -14.81 4.55
N PRO A 267 -27.88 -15.18 5.07
CA PRO A 267 -27.15 -14.36 6.03
C PRO A 267 -26.95 -12.93 5.52
N CYS A 268 -27.17 -11.95 6.39
CA CYS A 268 -27.10 -10.55 6.01
C CYS A 268 -25.64 -10.10 5.85
N PRO A 269 -25.27 -9.47 4.73
CA PRO A 269 -23.88 -9.13 4.41
C PRO A 269 -23.26 -8.08 5.33
N CYS A 270 -24.05 -7.40 6.18
CA CYS A 270 -23.54 -6.45 7.16
C CYS A 270 -22.88 -7.11 8.41
N GLY A 271 -22.60 -8.41 8.36
CA GLY A 271 -21.94 -9.14 9.46
C GLY A 271 -22.82 -9.44 10.69
N SER A 272 -24.09 -9.01 10.71
CA SER A 272 -24.96 -9.15 11.90
C SER A 272 -25.33 -10.59 12.32
N GLY A 273 -24.99 -11.60 11.51
CA GLY A 273 -25.40 -13.00 11.70
C GLY A 273 -26.91 -13.28 11.48
N LYS A 274 -27.73 -12.27 11.17
CA LYS A 274 -29.19 -12.40 10.95
C LYS A 274 -29.53 -12.66 9.48
N LYS A 275 -30.71 -13.22 9.19
CA LYS A 275 -31.23 -13.31 7.81
C LYS A 275 -31.47 -11.91 7.21
N TYR A 276 -31.21 -11.72 5.92
CA TYR A 276 -31.29 -10.41 5.24
C TYR A 276 -32.62 -9.69 5.46
N LYS A 277 -33.77 -10.37 5.33
CA LYS A 277 -35.11 -9.79 5.59
C LYS A 277 -35.36 -9.34 7.03
N LYS A 278 -34.56 -9.81 7.99
CA LYS A 278 -34.64 -9.43 9.41
C LYS A 278 -33.58 -8.40 9.79
N CYS A 279 -32.72 -7.98 8.87
CA CYS A 279 -31.66 -7.00 9.10
C CYS A 279 -31.72 -5.87 8.06
N CYS A 280 -30.74 -5.72 7.17
CA CYS A 280 -30.68 -4.65 6.17
C CYS A 280 -31.85 -4.66 5.18
N GLY A 281 -32.45 -5.83 4.92
CA GLY A 281 -33.63 -5.99 4.07
C GLY A 281 -34.97 -5.92 4.82
N ASN A 282 -34.98 -5.44 6.07
CA ASN A 282 -36.21 -5.32 6.86
C ASN A 282 -37.01 -4.07 6.42
N PRO A 283 -38.24 -4.23 5.89
CA PRO A 283 -39.05 -3.09 5.44
C PRO A 283 -39.43 -2.11 6.57
N ALA A 284 -39.34 -2.52 7.84
CA ALA A 284 -39.58 -1.62 8.98
C ALA A 284 -38.41 -0.65 9.27
N LYS A 285 -37.22 -0.88 8.71
CA LYS A 285 -36.04 0.01 8.81
C LYS A 285 -35.90 0.97 7.63
N LEU A 286 -36.79 0.90 6.64
CA LEU A 286 -36.76 1.68 5.40
C LEU A 286 -37.84 2.78 5.39
N LYS A 287 -38.28 3.21 6.57
CA LYS A 287 -39.14 4.39 6.77
C LYS A 287 -38.35 5.46 7.52
#